data_AF-A0A8J3CQW8-F1
#
_entry.id   AF-A0A8J3CQW8-F1
#
_cell.length_a   1.000
_cell.length_b   1.000
_cell.length_c   1.000
_cell.angle_alpha   90.00
_cell.angle_beta   90.00
_cell.angle_gamma   90.00
#
_symmetry.space_group_name_H-M   'P 1'
#
loop_
_entity.id
_entity.type
_entity.pdbx_description
1 polymer ?
#
loop_
_entity_poly.entity_id
_entity_poly.type
_entity_poly.pdbx_seq_one_letter_code
_entity_poly.pdbx_strand_id
1 'polypeptide(L)'
;MIKQSSTASATKVDLSDVPESVIGVVMDRPGGFKIKYVLRKNHEGQVYYDVGGAYPDGLQVEVDVLLTESGPKILQEQTDIDWVHVPSVVSEAVKKENAGNIEIVRVVANIQPDGYTIIFEFFADERPLHPRFKVSLSDTNEVVMLPSQL
;
A
#
# COMPACT_ATOMS: atom_id res chain seq x y z
N MET A 1 2.55 15.40 11.95
CA MET A 1 1.38 14.53 12.23
C MET A 1 0.71 14.26 10.91
N ILE A 2 1.03 13.14 10.24
CA ILE A 2 0.25 12.70 9.08
C ILE A 2 -0.96 11.99 9.67
N LYS A 3 -2.11 12.68 9.68
CA LYS A 3 -3.39 12.04 9.99
C LYS A 3 -3.59 10.95 8.94
N GLN A 4 -3.85 9.72 9.38
CA GLN A 4 -4.54 8.75 8.55
C GLN A 4 -5.87 9.40 8.18
N SER A 5 -5.99 9.83 6.92
CA SER A 5 -7.18 10.51 6.44
C SER A 5 -8.37 9.57 6.53
N SER A 6 -9.42 10.09 7.16
CA SER A 6 -10.78 9.57 7.14
C SER A 6 -11.10 8.99 5.77
N THR A 7 -11.73 7.82 5.74
CA THR A 7 -12.31 7.19 4.54
C THR A 7 -13.13 8.21 3.75
N ALA A 8 -12.49 8.88 2.80
CA ALA A 8 -13.17 9.52 1.70
C ALA A 8 -13.98 8.42 1.00
N SER A 9 -15.24 8.71 0.66
CA SER A 9 -16.06 7.77 -0.11
C SER A 9 -15.33 7.46 -1.41
N ALA A 10 -14.80 6.24 -1.52
CA ALA A 10 -14.12 5.75 -2.71
C ALA A 10 -15.19 5.29 -3.70
N THR A 11 -15.15 5.82 -4.92
CA THR A 11 -16.06 5.41 -5.98
C THR A 11 -15.28 4.65 -7.03
N LYS A 12 -15.70 3.43 -7.36
CA LYS A 12 -15.13 2.72 -8.50
C LYS A 12 -15.47 3.47 -9.79
N VAL A 13 -14.48 3.71 -10.64
CA VAL A 13 -14.64 4.41 -11.91
C VAL A 13 -14.14 3.54 -13.06
N ASP A 14 -14.69 3.75 -14.26
CA ASP A 14 -14.20 3.11 -15.47
C ASP A 14 -12.87 3.73 -15.90
N LEU A 15 -12.01 2.93 -16.53
CA LEU A 15 -10.69 3.40 -16.98
C LEU A 15 -10.78 4.57 -17.96
N SER A 16 -11.85 4.66 -18.75
CA SER A 16 -12.10 5.78 -19.67
C SER A 16 -12.38 7.10 -18.96
N ASP A 17 -12.76 7.06 -17.68
CA ASP A 17 -13.06 8.24 -16.86
C ASP A 17 -11.83 8.71 -16.05
N VAL A 18 -10.73 7.96 -16.12
CA VAL A 18 -9.48 8.28 -15.42
C VAL A 18 -8.62 9.14 -16.34
N PRO A 19 -8.06 10.26 -15.87
CA PRO A 19 -7.14 11.06 -16.67
C PRO A 19 -5.99 10.22 -17.21
N GLU A 20 -5.70 10.35 -18.52
CA GLU A 20 -4.64 9.58 -19.17
C GLU A 20 -3.28 9.76 -18.48
N SER A 21 -3.02 10.92 -17.89
CA SER A 21 -1.79 11.17 -17.13
C SER A 21 -1.67 10.27 -15.89
N VAL A 22 -2.78 10.01 -15.19
CA VAL A 22 -2.82 9.10 -14.03
C VAL A 22 -2.54 7.67 -14.49
N ILE A 23 -3.17 7.23 -15.59
CA ILE A 23 -2.90 5.91 -16.18
C ILE A 23 -1.44 5.80 -16.62
N GLY A 24 -0.91 6.84 -17.27
CA GLY A 24 0.47 6.90 -17.74
C GLY A 24 1.49 6.68 -16.63
N VAL A 25 1.38 7.40 -15.51
CA VAL A 25 2.33 7.22 -14.39
C VAL A 25 2.20 5.86 -13.72
N VAL A 26 1.02 5.23 -13.76
CA VAL A 26 0.85 3.88 -13.20
C VAL A 26 1.45 2.81 -14.12
N MET A 27 1.24 2.97 -15.43
CA MET A 27 1.64 2.02 -16.46
C MET A 27 3.10 2.14 -16.90
N ASP A 28 3.83 3.16 -16.43
CA ASP A 28 5.30 3.26 -16.62
C ASP A 28 6.08 2.14 -15.92
N ARG A 29 5.38 1.29 -15.14
CA ARG A 29 5.93 0.10 -14.51
C ARG A 29 6.33 -0.97 -15.55
N PRO A 30 7.54 -1.55 -15.45
CA PRO A 30 7.95 -2.67 -16.29
C PRO A 30 7.20 -3.96 -15.90
N GLY A 31 7.40 -5.06 -16.64
CA GLY A 31 6.94 -6.38 -16.20
C GLY A 31 5.51 -6.76 -16.55
N GLY A 32 4.81 -5.95 -17.37
CA GLY A 32 3.50 -6.32 -17.93
C GLY A 32 2.34 -6.20 -16.94
N PHE A 33 2.41 -5.24 -16.02
CA PHE A 33 1.34 -4.89 -15.11
C PHE A 33 0.02 -4.63 -15.86
N LYS A 34 -1.09 -5.12 -15.31
CA LYS A 34 -2.44 -4.88 -15.85
C LYS A 34 -3.34 -4.27 -14.79
N ILE A 35 -3.89 -3.09 -15.07
CA ILE A 35 -4.89 -2.46 -14.21
C ILE A 35 -6.17 -3.30 -14.23
N LYS A 36 -6.73 -3.57 -13.05
CA LYS A 36 -7.97 -4.32 -12.83
C LYS A 36 -9.11 -3.44 -12.35
N TYR A 37 -8.80 -2.41 -11.57
CA TYR A 37 -9.79 -1.45 -11.08
C TYR A 37 -9.14 -0.10 -10.79
N VAL A 38 -9.99 0.93 -10.74
CA VAL A 38 -9.62 2.25 -10.24
C VAL A 38 -10.69 2.75 -9.28
N LEU A 39 -10.26 3.23 -8.12
CA LEU A 39 -11.11 3.92 -7.16
C LEU A 39 -10.76 5.40 -7.17
N ARG A 40 -11.74 6.27 -7.36
CA ARG A 40 -11.59 7.71 -7.20
C ARG A 40 -12.03 8.13 -5.81
N LYS A 41 -11.16 8.82 -5.08
CA LYS A 41 -11.44 9.42 -3.77
C LYS A 41 -11.37 10.94 -3.88
N ASN A 42 -12.26 11.63 -3.16
CA ASN A 42 -12.16 13.08 -2.95
C ASN A 42 -11.98 13.35 -1.47
N HIS A 43 -10.88 13.99 -1.10
CA HIS A 43 -10.57 14.30 0.28
C HIS A 43 -10.04 15.72 0.37
N GLU A 44 -10.65 16.57 1.20
CA GLU A 44 -10.22 17.96 1.41
C GLU A 44 -10.02 18.76 0.10
N GLY A 45 -10.90 18.54 -0.89
CA GLY A 45 -10.83 19.21 -2.20
C GLY A 45 -9.79 18.64 -3.16
N GLN A 46 -9.03 17.63 -2.75
CA GLN A 46 -8.05 16.93 -3.57
C GLN A 46 -8.63 15.64 -4.15
N VAL A 47 -8.16 15.27 -5.34
CA VAL A 47 -8.59 14.07 -6.05
C VAL A 47 -7.48 13.03 -6.00
N TYR A 48 -7.83 11.84 -5.53
CA TYR A 48 -6.94 10.70 -5.47
C TYR A 48 -7.50 9.56 -6.30
N TYR A 49 -6.60 8.74 -6.85
CA TYR A 49 -6.92 7.50 -7.52
C TYR A 49 -6.14 6.37 -6.88
N ASP A 50 -6.83 5.35 -6.38
CA ASP A 50 -6.18 4.07 -6.08
C ASP A 50 -6.31 3.21 -7.33
N VAL A 51 -5.18 2.86 -7.92
CA VAL A 51 -5.13 2.07 -9.15
C VAL A 51 -4.61 0.68 -8.80
N GLY A 52 -5.52 -0.29 -8.77
CA GLY A 52 -5.21 -1.67 -8.44
C GLY A 52 -5.11 -2.56 -9.66
N GLY A 53 -4.13 -3.45 -9.65
CA GLY A 53 -3.86 -4.36 -10.76
C GLY A 53 -3.04 -5.56 -10.34
N ALA A 54 -2.57 -6.32 -11.33
CA ALA A 54 -1.67 -7.44 -11.07
C ALA A 54 -0.67 -7.66 -12.20
N TYR A 55 0.46 -8.27 -11.83
CA TYR A 55 1.44 -8.82 -12.76
C TYR A 55 1.01 -10.19 -13.31
N PRO A 56 1.65 -10.69 -14.39
CA PRO A 56 1.32 -11.99 -14.98
C PRO A 56 1.47 -13.19 -14.04
N ASP A 57 2.32 -13.07 -13.01
CA ASP A 57 2.51 -14.08 -11.96
C ASP A 57 1.44 -14.04 -10.86
N GLY A 58 0.52 -13.06 -10.92
CA GLY A 58 -0.58 -12.88 -9.98
C GLY A 58 -0.29 -11.90 -8.85
N LEU A 59 0.94 -11.35 -8.75
CA LEU A 59 1.29 -10.38 -7.73
C LEU A 59 0.39 -9.13 -7.83
N GLN A 60 -0.34 -8.82 -6.76
CA GLN A 60 -1.29 -7.71 -6.72
C GLN A 60 -0.61 -6.46 -6.20
N VAL A 61 -0.83 -5.35 -6.90
CA VAL A 61 -0.30 -4.03 -6.55
C VAL A 61 -1.42 -3.00 -6.63
N GLU A 62 -1.48 -2.14 -5.62
CA GLU A 62 -2.30 -0.93 -5.59
C GLU A 62 -1.40 0.31 -5.51
N VAL A 63 -1.73 1.32 -6.32
CA VAL A 63 -0.93 2.54 -6.45
C VAL A 63 -1.82 3.73 -6.15
N ASP A 64 -1.47 4.49 -5.12
CA ASP A 64 -2.18 5.72 -4.80
C ASP A 64 -1.58 6.88 -5.55
N VAL A 65 -2.42 7.57 -6.31
CA VAL A 65 -2.04 8.72 -7.12
C VAL A 65 -2.84 9.93 -6.69
N LEU A 66 -2.16 10.97 -6.22
CA LEU A 66 -2.73 12.30 -6.03
C LEU A 66 -2.68 13.06 -7.34
N LEU A 67 -3.82 13.54 -7.83
CA LEU A 67 -3.87 14.45 -8.97
C LEU A 67 -3.69 15.89 -8.48
N THR A 68 -2.60 16.54 -8.92
CA THR A 68 -2.30 17.95 -8.62
C THR A 68 -2.36 18.80 -9.89
N GLU A 69 -2.32 20.12 -9.74
CA GLU A 69 -2.24 21.06 -10.87
C GLU A 69 -0.99 20.86 -11.73
N SER A 70 0.13 20.42 -11.13
CA SER A 70 1.37 20.12 -11.85
C SER A 70 1.40 18.69 -12.42
N GLY A 71 0.33 17.92 -12.25
CA GLY A 71 0.21 16.54 -12.73
C GLY A 71 0.04 15.50 -11.62
N PRO A 72 -0.07 14.21 -11.99
CA PRO A 72 -0.23 13.12 -11.04
C PRO A 72 1.06 12.86 -10.24
N LYS A 73 0.91 12.58 -8.95
CA LYS A 73 1.99 12.21 -8.02
C LYS A 73 1.67 10.89 -7.35
N ILE A 74 2.56 9.90 -7.46
CA ILE A 74 2.47 8.65 -6.70
C ILE A 74 2.75 8.96 -5.23
N LEU A 75 1.84 8.54 -4.35
CA LEU A 75 1.94 8.69 -2.90
C LEU A 75 2.35 7.40 -2.20
N GLN A 76 1.96 6.26 -2.73
CA GLN A 76 2.37 4.96 -2.21
C GLN A 76 2.16 3.88 -3.25
N GLU A 77 2.95 2.82 -3.12
CA GLU A 77 2.72 1.56 -3.80
C GLU A 77 2.61 0.46 -2.76
N GLN A 78 1.48 -0.23 -2.78
CA GLN A 78 1.15 -1.30 -1.85
C GLN A 78 1.11 -2.62 -2.59
N THR A 79 1.86 -3.60 -2.11
CA THR A 79 1.91 -4.94 -2.68
C THR A 79 1.46 -5.94 -1.65
N ASP A 80 0.48 -6.77 -2.00
CA ASP A 80 0.14 -7.95 -1.23
C ASP A 80 1.22 -9.01 -1.41
N ILE A 81 1.88 -9.39 -0.32
CA ILE A 81 2.96 -10.38 -0.33
C ILE A 81 2.65 -11.55 0.58
N ASP A 82 3.13 -12.73 0.20
CA ASP A 82 3.13 -13.87 1.09
C ASP A 82 4.10 -13.66 2.26
N TRP A 83 3.77 -14.24 3.41
CA TRP A 83 4.62 -14.21 4.60
C TRP A 83 6.07 -14.65 4.33
N VAL A 84 6.27 -15.63 3.43
CA VAL A 84 7.60 -16.14 3.05
C VAL A 84 8.48 -15.09 2.36
N HIS A 85 7.88 -14.05 1.78
CA HIS A 85 8.59 -12.95 1.13
C HIS A 85 8.90 -11.78 2.08
N VAL A 86 8.45 -11.84 3.33
CA VAL A 86 8.78 -10.83 4.34
C VAL A 86 10.26 -10.97 4.75
N PRO A 87 11.04 -9.88 4.74
CA PRO A 87 12.44 -9.92 5.20
C PRO A 87 12.56 -10.50 6.61
N SER A 88 13.58 -11.33 6.85
CA SER A 88 13.74 -12.04 8.12
C SER A 88 13.74 -11.09 9.32
N VAL A 89 14.49 -9.99 9.23
CA VAL A 89 14.58 -8.94 10.27
C VAL A 89 13.22 -8.33 10.63
N VAL A 90 12.32 -8.18 9.64
CA VAL A 90 10.96 -7.69 9.85
C VAL A 90 10.11 -8.78 10.50
N SER A 91 10.16 -10.00 9.96
CA SER A 91 9.38 -11.13 10.48
C SER A 91 9.74 -11.47 11.93
N GLU A 92 11.02 -11.33 12.31
CA GLU A 92 11.51 -11.54 13.67
C GLU A 92 11.00 -10.48 14.63
N ALA A 93 10.97 -9.20 14.20
CA ALA A 93 10.39 -8.12 14.99
C ALA A 93 8.90 -8.36 15.25
N VAL A 94 8.14 -8.78 14.23
CA VAL A 94 6.71 -9.12 14.38
C VAL A 94 6.52 -10.33 15.30
N LYS A 95 7.29 -11.40 15.13
CA LYS A 95 7.22 -12.59 16.01
C LYS A 95 7.50 -12.25 17.47
N LYS A 96 8.46 -11.36 17.72
CA LYS A 96 8.81 -10.91 19.07
C LYS A 96 7.67 -10.12 19.72
N GLU A 97 7.00 -9.25 18.96
CA GLU A 97 5.85 -8.47 19.45
C GLU A 97 4.59 -9.34 19.58
N ASN A 98 4.41 -10.32 18.69
CA ASN A 98 3.26 -11.23 18.65
C ASN A 98 3.37 -12.38 19.66
N ALA A 99 3.58 -12.06 20.94
CA ALA A 99 3.69 -13.06 22.02
C ALA A 99 2.41 -13.93 22.20
N GLY A 100 1.27 -13.48 21.68
CA GLY A 100 0.00 -14.19 21.70
C GLY A 100 -0.19 -15.22 20.58
N ASN A 101 0.78 -15.37 19.66
CA ASN A 101 0.66 -16.22 18.47
C ASN A 101 -0.61 -15.95 17.65
N ILE A 102 -0.95 -14.66 17.49
CA ILE A 102 -2.06 -14.24 16.64
C ILE A 102 -1.75 -14.66 15.19
N GLU A 103 -2.74 -15.26 14.52
CA GLU A 103 -2.63 -15.66 13.12
C GLU A 103 -2.63 -14.42 12.22
N ILE A 104 -1.57 -14.30 11.41
CA ILE A 104 -1.48 -13.27 10.38
C ILE A 104 -1.99 -13.85 9.07
N VAL A 105 -3.02 -13.23 8.50
CA VAL A 105 -3.71 -13.71 7.30
C VAL A 105 -3.36 -12.93 6.04
N ARG A 106 -2.75 -11.74 6.18
CA ARG A 106 -2.36 -10.89 5.05
C ARG A 106 -1.18 -10.02 5.44
N VAL A 107 -0.24 -9.84 4.50
CA VAL A 107 0.87 -8.90 4.63
C VAL A 107 0.88 -7.96 3.44
N VAL A 108 0.93 -6.67 3.71
CA VAL A 108 1.09 -5.63 2.69
C VAL A 108 2.45 -4.97 2.88
N ALA A 109 3.23 -4.90 1.80
CA ALA A 109 4.44 -4.10 1.74
C ALA A 109 4.12 -2.76 1.07
N ASN A 110 4.37 -1.65 1.77
CA ASN A 110 4.07 -0.31 1.32
C ASN A 110 5.37 0.50 1.12
N ILE A 111 5.76 0.69 -0.13
CA ILE A 111 6.93 1.50 -0.49
C ILE A 111 6.55 2.97 -0.36
N GLN A 112 7.29 3.69 0.49
CA GLN A 112 7.07 5.10 0.73
C GLN A 112 7.58 5.95 -0.46
N PRO A 113 7.09 7.19 -0.63
CA PRO A 113 7.52 8.08 -1.72
C PRO A 113 9.03 8.34 -1.80
N ASP A 114 9.77 8.13 -0.70
CA ASP A 114 11.21 8.30 -0.67
C ASP A 114 11.94 7.19 -1.46
N GLY A 115 11.29 6.05 -1.70
CA GLY A 115 11.87 4.88 -2.38
C GLY A 115 12.85 4.07 -1.54
N TYR A 116 13.10 4.47 -0.29
CA TYR A 116 14.08 3.85 0.62
C TYR A 116 13.42 3.19 1.83
N THR A 117 12.20 3.60 2.17
CA THR A 117 11.46 3.09 3.31
C THR A 117 10.34 2.17 2.84
N ILE A 118 10.25 0.97 3.43
CA ILE A 118 9.13 0.07 3.26
C ILE A 118 8.41 -0.08 4.59
N ILE A 119 7.10 0.16 4.60
CA ILE A 119 6.24 -0.14 5.74
C ILE A 119 5.53 -1.46 5.47
N PHE A 120 5.81 -2.47 6.28
CA PHE A 120 5.09 -3.72 6.28
C PHE A 120 3.90 -3.64 7.24
N GLU A 121 2.73 -4.00 6.74
CA GLU A 121 1.47 -4.00 7.47
C GLU A 121 0.97 -5.45 7.58
N PHE A 122 0.80 -5.94 8.81
CA PHE A 122 0.40 -7.30 9.09
C PHE A 122 -1.02 -7.32 9.62
N PHE A 123 -1.92 -8.02 8.93
CA PHE A 123 -3.33 -8.10 9.28
C PHE A 123 -3.63 -9.46 9.89
N ALA A 124 -4.37 -9.44 10.99
CA ALA A 124 -4.82 -10.63 11.67
C ALA A 124 -6.28 -10.95 11.30
N ASP A 125 -6.67 -12.22 11.41
CA ASP A 125 -8.01 -12.68 11.01
C ASP A 125 -9.13 -11.95 11.77
N GLU A 126 -8.91 -11.64 13.06
CA GLU A 126 -9.89 -10.91 13.87
C GLU A 126 -10.06 -9.45 13.45
N ARG A 127 -9.13 -8.90 12.65
CA ARG A 127 -9.14 -7.50 12.21
C ARG A 127 -8.56 -7.34 10.80
N PRO A 128 -9.23 -7.87 9.75
CA PRO A 128 -8.65 -7.95 8.41
C PRO A 128 -8.56 -6.59 7.71
N LEU A 129 -9.23 -5.55 8.24
CA LEU A 129 -9.26 -4.20 7.66
C LEU A 129 -8.28 -3.22 8.30
N HIS A 130 -7.65 -3.57 9.43
CA HIS A 130 -6.68 -2.71 10.09
C HIS A 130 -5.45 -3.52 10.49
N PRO A 131 -4.24 -3.04 10.19
CA PRO A 131 -3.04 -3.78 10.52
C PRO A 131 -2.92 -3.95 12.03
N ARG A 132 -2.64 -5.18 12.46
CA ARG A 132 -2.33 -5.53 13.84
C ARG A 132 -0.94 -5.07 14.23
N PHE A 133 0.00 -5.17 13.28
CA PHE A 133 1.39 -4.73 13.42
C PHE A 133 1.81 -3.91 12.21
N LYS A 134 2.64 -2.90 12.45
CA LYS A 134 3.28 -2.10 11.40
C LYS A 134 4.76 -2.04 11.66
N VAL A 135 5.57 -2.31 10.65
CA VAL A 135 7.03 -2.34 10.78
C VAL A 135 7.64 -1.54 9.65
N SER A 136 8.43 -0.53 10.00
CA SER A 136 9.24 0.22 9.05
C SER A 136 10.58 -0.49 8.86
N LEU A 137 11.00 -0.63 7.61
CA LEU A 137 12.34 -1.08 7.21
C LEU A 137 12.99 0.02 6.36
N SER A 138 14.16 0.48 6.76
CA SER A 138 14.99 1.39 5.96
C SER A 138 15.92 0.64 4.99
N ASP A 139 16.54 1.38 4.09
CA ASP A 139 17.61 0.92 3.20
C ASP A 139 18.88 0.45 3.94
N THR A 140 19.09 0.90 5.18
CA THR A 140 20.17 0.47 6.08
C THR A 140 19.82 -0.78 6.92
N ASN A 141 18.67 -1.42 6.65
CA ASN A 141 18.10 -2.52 7.44
C ASN A 141 17.74 -2.13 8.89
N GLU A 142 17.52 -0.84 9.16
CA GLU A 142 16.95 -0.43 10.43
C GLU A 142 15.48 -0.83 10.49
N VAL A 143 15.10 -1.51 11.58
CA VAL A 143 13.73 -2.00 11.80
C VAL A 143 13.10 -1.24 12.95
N VAL A 144 11.96 -0.62 12.69
CA VAL A 144 11.20 0.14 13.69
C VAL A 144 9.76 -0.37 13.75
N MET A 145 9.34 -0.84 14.93
CA MET A 145 7.92 -1.11 15.21
C MET A 145 7.17 0.21 15.27
N LEU A 146 6.21 0.40 14.37
CA LEU A 146 5.36 1.58 14.35
C LEU A 146 4.11 1.35 15.22
N PRO A 147 3.56 2.40 15.84
CA PRO A 147 2.33 2.26 16.59
C PRO A 147 1.20 1.79 15.68
N SER A 148 0.55 0.70 16.07
CA SER A 148 -0.73 0.29 15.47
C SER A 148 -1.77 1.34 15.84
N GLN A 149 -2.45 1.94 14.85
CA GLN A 149 -3.61 2.78 15.15
C GLN A 149 -4.74 1.82 15.57
N LEU A 150 -4.95 1.72 16.89
CA LEU A 150 -6.07 1.00 17.49
C LEU A 150 -7.35 1.78 17.28
#